data_AF-C0SNG9-F1
#
_entry.id   AF-C0SNG9-F1
#
_cell.length_a   1.000
_cell.length_b   1.000
_cell.length_c   1.000
_cell.angle_alpha   90.00
_cell.angle_beta   90.00
_cell.angle_gamma   90.00
#
_symmetry.space_group_name_H-M   'P 1'
#
loop_
_entity.id
_entity.type
_entity.pdbx_description
1 polymer ?
#
loop_
_entity_poly.entity_id
_entity_poly.type
_entity_poly.pdbx_seq_one_letter_code
_entity_poly.pdbx_strand_id
1 'polypeptide(L)'
;LSTQLDVKVHKNGQIYYQEYQRGVVVDDLTVIGETDLQGTTVHFTPDPDIFTETTEYDYAKLAKRVQELAFLNKGLRISITDKREGKEVSQEFHYEGGIASYVDYINENKETIFETPIFTDGEMEGITVEVAMQYTTGYHETIMSFANNIHT
;
A
#
# COMPACT_ATOMS: atom_id res chain seq x y z
N LEU A 1 -11.27 16.14 4.53
CA LEU A 1 -12.07 14.91 4.35
C LEU A 1 -12.16 14.05 5.61
N SER A 2 -11.55 14.46 6.73
CA SER A 2 -11.53 13.70 7.97
C SER A 2 -12.15 14.53 9.08
N THR A 3 -12.92 13.93 9.98
CA THR A 3 -13.40 14.63 11.19
C THR A 3 -12.22 14.96 12.10
N GLN A 4 -11.31 13.99 12.27
CA GLN A 4 -10.10 14.08 13.05
C GLN A 4 -8.94 13.46 12.27
N LEU A 5 -7.75 14.05 12.37
CA LEU A 5 -6.50 13.52 11.87
C LEU A 5 -5.38 13.87 12.85
N ASP A 6 -4.54 12.90 13.19
CA ASP A 6 -3.33 13.12 13.97
C ASP A 6 -2.09 12.57 13.26
N VAL A 7 -0.98 13.27 13.45
CA VAL A 7 0.32 12.91 12.87
C VAL A 7 1.36 12.83 13.96
N LYS A 8 2.10 11.72 14.00
CA LYS A 8 3.28 11.53 14.84
C LYS A 8 4.51 11.35 13.98
N VAL A 9 5.47 12.26 14.09
CA VAL A 9 6.75 12.19 13.38
C VAL A 9 7.85 11.82 14.36
N HIS A 10 8.50 10.68 14.14
CA HIS A 10 9.65 10.22 14.91
C HIS A 10 10.90 10.65 14.17
N LYS A 11 11.63 11.63 14.70
CA LYS A 11 12.80 12.24 14.04
C LYS A 11 13.75 12.84 15.07
N ASN A 12 15.06 12.72 14.85
CA ASN A 12 16.11 13.30 15.69
C ASN A 12 15.97 12.98 17.20
N GLY A 13 15.57 11.74 17.53
CA GLY A 13 15.38 11.32 18.92
C GLY A 13 14.06 11.78 19.56
N GLN A 14 13.20 12.49 18.82
CA GLN A 14 11.98 13.12 19.34
C GLN A 14 10.72 12.64 18.61
N ILE A 15 9.59 12.66 19.31
CA ILE A 15 8.25 12.43 18.77
C ILE A 15 7.55 13.78 18.65
N TYR A 16 7.35 14.26 17.43
CA TYR A 16 6.55 15.44 17.13
C TYR A 16 5.10 15.04 16.89
N TYR A 17 4.14 15.81 17.41
CA TYR A 17 2.71 15.55 17.30
C TYR A 17 1.95 16.80 16.83
N GLN A 18 0.99 16.59 15.93
CA GLN A 18 0.02 17.60 15.57
C GLN A 18 -1.34 16.99 15.26
N GLU A 19 -2.40 17.70 15.64
CA GLU A 19 -3.79 17.29 15.45
C GLU A 19 -4.56 18.29 14.59
N TYR A 20 -5.49 17.76 13.80
CA TYR A 20 -6.34 18.48 12.90
C TYR A 20 -7.80 18.05 13.07
N GLN A 21 -8.72 19.02 13.06
CA GLN A 21 -10.16 18.77 13.04
C GLN A 21 -10.76 19.38 11.78
N ARG A 22 -11.36 18.55 10.93
CA ARG A 22 -11.90 18.97 9.62
C ARG A 22 -10.90 19.79 8.79
N GLY A 23 -9.62 19.48 8.90
CA GLY A 23 -8.52 20.16 8.20
C GLY A 23 -7.98 21.42 8.89
N VAL A 24 -8.59 21.87 9.99
CA VAL A 24 -8.10 23.00 10.79
C VAL A 24 -7.12 22.48 11.83
N VAL A 25 -5.96 23.12 11.94
CA VAL A 25 -4.95 22.83 12.98
C VAL A 25 -5.56 23.10 14.35
N VAL A 26 -5.52 22.10 15.24
CA VAL A 26 -6.03 22.24 16.62
C VAL A 26 -5.03 22.97 17.50
N ASP A 27 -3.75 22.61 17.38
CA ASP A 27 -2.64 23.21 18.13
C ASP A 27 -1.36 23.18 17.30
N ASP A 28 -0.37 23.98 17.71
CA ASP A 28 0.96 24.00 17.11
C ASP A 28 1.66 22.63 17.23
N LEU A 29 2.66 22.40 16.38
CA LEU A 29 3.48 21.18 16.43
C LEU A 29 4.20 21.10 17.78
N THR A 30 3.97 20.03 18.55
CA THR A 30 4.56 19.84 19.88
C THR A 30 5.45 18.61 19.95
N VAL A 31 6.43 18.60 20.85
CA VAL A 31 7.21 17.41 21.18
C VAL A 31 6.52 16.69 22.33
N ILE A 32 6.12 15.44 22.11
CA ILE A 32 5.35 14.64 23.09
C ILE A 32 6.16 13.51 23.74
N GLY A 33 7.43 13.35 23.35
CA GLY A 33 8.32 12.34 23.93
C GLY A 33 9.61 12.14 23.15
N GLU A 34 10.42 11.19 23.63
CA GLU A 34 11.66 10.75 23.00
C GLU A 34 11.44 9.41 22.27
N THR A 35 12.30 9.09 21.29
CA THR A 35 12.19 7.86 20.51
C THR A 35 13.50 7.45 19.84
N ASP A 36 13.75 6.14 19.74
CA ASP A 36 14.83 5.57 18.93
C ASP A 36 14.38 5.23 17.48
N LEU A 37 13.09 5.46 17.17
CA LEU A 37 12.51 5.15 15.86
C LEU A 37 12.64 6.35 14.91
N GLN A 38 12.53 6.06 13.62
CA GLN A 38 12.34 7.07 12.57
C GLN A 38 11.15 6.70 11.71
N GLY A 39 10.30 7.69 11.40
CA GLY A 39 9.13 7.46 10.56
C GLY A 39 7.99 8.41 10.87
N THR A 40 6.89 8.23 10.15
CA THR A 40 5.67 9.02 10.32
C THR A 40 4.48 8.09 10.48
N THR A 41 3.68 8.34 11.50
CA THR A 41 2.37 7.72 11.67
C THR A 41 1.32 8.76 11.38
N VAL A 42 0.38 8.42 10.49
CA VAL A 42 -0.81 9.23 10.23
C VAL A 42 -2.02 8.40 10.61
N HIS A 43 -2.88 8.97 11.43
CA HIS A 43 -4.17 8.38 11.79
C HIS A 43 -5.28 9.36 11.45
N PHE A 44 -6.38 8.86 10.89
CA PHE A 44 -7.49 9.71 10.50
C PHE A 44 -8.82 8.96 10.56
N THR A 45 -9.88 9.71 10.85
CA THR A 45 -11.27 9.24 10.84
C THR A 45 -12.01 9.91 9.69
N PRO A 46 -12.62 9.14 8.76
CA PRO A 46 -13.34 9.71 7.62
C PRO A 46 -14.55 10.54 8.09
N ASP A 47 -14.82 11.66 7.41
CA ASP A 47 -15.91 12.56 7.77
C ASP A 47 -17.28 12.04 7.25
N PRO A 48 -18.24 11.66 8.12
CA PRO A 48 -19.53 11.10 7.71
C PRO A 48 -20.43 12.13 7.01
N ASP A 49 -20.17 13.43 7.17
CA ASP A 49 -20.90 14.48 6.44
C ASP A 49 -20.49 14.51 4.96
N ILE A 50 -19.32 13.96 4.62
CA ILE A 50 -18.78 13.92 3.26
C ILE A 50 -18.95 12.52 2.67
N PHE A 51 -18.61 11.47 3.42
CA PHE A 51 -18.74 10.08 3.01
C PHE A 51 -20.07 9.50 3.47
N THR A 52 -21.12 9.74 2.70
CA THR A 52 -22.49 9.39 3.07
C THR A 52 -22.87 7.93 2.81
N GLU A 53 -22.15 7.23 1.93
CA GLU A 53 -22.41 5.82 1.62
C GLU A 53 -21.86 4.88 2.71
N THR A 54 -20.61 5.08 3.11
CA THR A 54 -19.97 4.32 4.19
C THR A 54 -18.73 5.04 4.70
N THR A 55 -18.47 4.90 6.00
CA THR A 55 -17.20 5.24 6.65
C THR A 55 -16.43 4.01 7.11
N GLU A 56 -16.98 2.81 6.87
CA GLU A 56 -16.33 1.55 7.20
C GLU A 56 -15.37 1.11 6.10
N TYR A 57 -14.14 0.80 6.52
CA TYR A 57 -13.13 0.25 5.63
C TYR A 57 -13.38 -1.24 5.35
N ASP A 58 -13.28 -1.60 4.07
CA ASP A 58 -13.31 -2.97 3.58
C ASP A 58 -11.88 -3.54 3.64
N TYR A 59 -11.66 -4.46 4.59
CA TYR A 59 -10.34 -5.06 4.80
C TYR A 59 -9.85 -5.82 3.57
N ALA A 60 -10.72 -6.57 2.89
CA ALA A 60 -10.32 -7.38 1.74
C ALA A 60 -9.85 -6.51 0.58
N LYS A 61 -10.54 -5.39 0.32
CA LYS A 61 -10.11 -4.41 -0.70
C LYS A 61 -8.76 -3.77 -0.34
N LEU A 62 -8.59 -3.37 0.93
CA LEU A 62 -7.33 -2.76 1.38
C LEU A 62 -6.18 -3.76 1.35
N ALA A 63 -6.39 -4.98 1.84
CA ALA A 63 -5.38 -6.03 1.86
C ALA A 63 -4.90 -6.37 0.45
N LYS A 64 -5.83 -6.49 -0.52
CA LYS A 64 -5.48 -6.66 -1.93
C LYS A 64 -4.58 -5.52 -2.41
N ARG A 65 -4.97 -4.25 -2.18
CA ARG A 65 -4.17 -3.10 -2.62
C ARG A 65 -2.80 -3.03 -1.95
N VAL A 66 -2.72 -3.37 -0.66
CA VAL A 66 -1.47 -3.40 0.10
C VAL A 66 -0.54 -4.50 -0.40
N GLN A 67 -1.09 -5.67 -0.73
CA GLN A 67 -0.34 -6.76 -1.34
C GLN A 67 0.20 -6.37 -2.73
N GLU A 68 -0.61 -5.73 -3.58
CA GLU A 68 -0.17 -5.19 -4.87
C GLU A 68 1.00 -4.21 -4.71
N LEU A 69 0.91 -3.29 -3.74
CA LEU A 69 2.00 -2.35 -3.45
C LEU A 69 3.29 -3.06 -3.02
N ALA A 70 3.19 -4.16 -2.27
CA ALA A 70 4.35 -4.96 -1.87
C ALA A 70 5.03 -5.64 -3.07
N PHE A 71 4.26 -6.06 -4.09
CA PHE A 71 4.84 -6.55 -5.34
C PHE A 71 5.53 -5.46 -6.15
N LEU A 72 4.92 -4.27 -6.25
CA LEU A 72 5.48 -3.14 -7.01
C LEU A 72 6.74 -2.56 -6.35
N ASN A 73 6.92 -2.75 -5.04
CA ASN A 73 8.07 -2.25 -4.29
C ASN A 73 8.92 -3.43 -3.81
N LYS A 74 9.78 -3.94 -4.69
CA LYS A 74 10.67 -5.07 -4.40
C LYS A 74 11.44 -4.86 -3.09
N GLY A 75 11.34 -5.82 -2.18
CA GLY A 75 12.00 -5.79 -0.86
C GLY A 75 11.33 -4.88 0.18
N LEU A 76 10.21 -4.23 -0.14
CA LEU A 76 9.44 -3.48 0.85
C LEU A 76 8.54 -4.43 1.65
N ARG A 77 8.70 -4.42 2.97
CA ARG A 77 7.78 -5.10 3.89
C ARG A 77 6.61 -4.18 4.20
N ILE A 78 5.40 -4.62 3.88
CA ILE A 78 4.16 -3.90 4.18
C ILE A 78 3.24 -4.83 4.98
N SER A 79 2.65 -4.32 6.06
CA SER A 79 1.68 -5.06 6.85
C SER A 79 0.34 -4.32 6.94
N ILE A 80 -0.73 -5.07 7.13
CA ILE A 80 -2.09 -4.56 7.33
C ILE A 80 -2.77 -5.34 8.44
N THR A 81 -3.42 -4.61 9.36
CA THR A 81 -4.10 -5.19 10.53
C THR A 81 -5.49 -4.60 10.67
N ASP A 82 -6.50 -5.46 10.77
CA ASP A 82 -7.84 -5.11 11.26
C ASP A 82 -7.87 -5.30 12.77
N LYS A 83 -8.27 -4.24 13.49
CA LYS A 83 -8.36 -4.22 14.96
C LYS A 83 -9.81 -4.22 15.47
N ARG A 84 -10.80 -4.36 14.59
CA ARG A 84 -12.22 -4.41 14.97
C ARG A 84 -12.50 -5.72 15.72
N GLU A 85 -13.20 -5.62 16.83
CA GLU A 85 -13.56 -6.78 17.66
C GLU A 85 -14.34 -7.83 16.86
N GLY A 86 -13.90 -9.10 16.94
CA GLY A 86 -14.49 -10.21 16.20
C GLY A 86 -14.12 -10.27 14.72
N LYS A 87 -13.25 -9.37 14.23
CA LYS A 87 -12.73 -9.32 12.86
C LYS A 87 -11.21 -9.18 12.83
N GLU A 88 -10.53 -9.45 13.95
CA GLU A 88 -9.10 -9.24 14.09
C GLU A 88 -8.33 -10.14 13.11
N VAL A 89 -7.55 -9.51 12.24
CA VAL A 89 -6.71 -10.20 11.26
C VAL A 89 -5.49 -9.35 10.97
N SER A 90 -4.35 -10.01 10.78
CA SER A 90 -3.10 -9.35 10.41
C SER A 90 -2.44 -10.11 9.28
N GLN A 91 -2.01 -9.38 8.26
CA GLN A 91 -1.27 -9.90 7.12
C GLN A 91 0.00 -9.09 6.90
N GLU A 92 1.02 -9.77 6.41
CA GLU A 92 2.31 -9.20 6.08
C GLU A 92 2.73 -9.66 4.70
N PHE A 93 3.22 -8.72 3.90
CA PHE A 93 3.64 -8.93 2.53
C PHE A 93 5.08 -8.45 2.37
N HIS A 94 5.90 -9.32 1.79
CA HIS A 94 7.29 -9.04 1.47
C HIS A 94 7.68 -9.89 0.26
N TYR A 95 7.94 -9.24 -0.86
CA TYR A 95 8.22 -9.91 -2.13
C TYR A 95 9.57 -9.46 -2.71
N GLU A 96 10.49 -10.40 -2.84
CA GLU A 96 11.81 -10.16 -3.44
C GLU A 96 11.77 -10.28 -4.98
N GLY A 97 10.78 -10.98 -5.54
CA GLY A 97 10.64 -11.15 -6.99
C GLY A 97 9.94 -9.98 -7.71
N GLY A 98 9.46 -8.98 -6.98
CA GLY A 98 8.83 -7.79 -7.55
C GLY A 98 7.61 -8.11 -8.42
N ILE A 99 7.50 -7.44 -9.59
CA ILE A 99 6.38 -7.63 -10.52
C ILE A 99 6.33 -9.02 -11.18
N ALA A 100 7.43 -9.78 -11.20
CA ALA A 100 7.39 -11.17 -11.66
C ALA A 100 6.54 -12.04 -10.73
N SER A 101 6.74 -11.90 -9.41
CA SER A 101 5.90 -12.55 -8.41
C SER A 101 4.44 -12.08 -8.44
N TYR A 102 4.19 -10.86 -8.94
CA TYR A 102 2.82 -10.38 -9.14
C TYR A 102 2.12 -11.13 -10.27
N VAL A 103 2.82 -11.38 -11.37
CA VAL A 103 2.30 -12.18 -12.49
C VAL A 103 1.98 -13.60 -12.04
N ASP A 104 2.87 -14.23 -11.27
CA ASP A 104 2.62 -15.55 -10.67
C ASP A 104 1.35 -15.54 -9.82
N TYR A 105 1.19 -14.53 -8.96
CA TYR A 105 0.01 -14.37 -8.11
C TYR A 105 -1.29 -14.19 -8.93
N ILE A 106 -1.28 -13.35 -9.97
CA ILE A 106 -2.46 -13.13 -10.83
C ILE A 106 -2.86 -14.42 -11.57
N ASN A 107 -1.89 -15.28 -11.87
CA ASN A 107 -2.08 -16.52 -12.60
C ASN A 107 -2.22 -17.75 -11.70
N GLU A 108 -2.26 -17.61 -10.37
CA GLU A 108 -2.28 -18.74 -9.42
C GLU A 108 -3.43 -19.75 -9.68
N ASN A 109 -4.56 -19.26 -10.21
CA ASN A 109 -5.75 -20.05 -10.51
C ASN A 109 -5.93 -20.32 -12.02
N LYS A 110 -4.87 -20.12 -12.82
CA LYS A 110 -4.88 -20.30 -14.28
C LYS A 110 -3.82 -21.34 -14.68
N GLU A 111 -4.07 -22.04 -15.77
CA GLU A 111 -3.08 -22.94 -16.36
C GLU A 111 -2.10 -22.14 -17.22
N THR A 112 -0.84 -22.07 -16.77
CA THR A 112 0.23 -21.33 -17.45
C THR A 112 0.90 -22.20 -18.51
N ILE A 113 1.38 -21.58 -19.59
CA ILE A 113 2.07 -22.29 -20.69
C ILE A 113 3.51 -22.66 -20.29
N PHE A 114 4.12 -21.87 -19.40
CA PHE A 114 5.45 -22.10 -18.86
C PHE A 114 5.51 -21.63 -17.41
N GLU A 115 6.36 -22.28 -16.61
CA GLU A 115 6.37 -22.14 -15.15
C GLU A 115 6.80 -20.75 -14.69
N THR A 116 7.88 -20.19 -15.25
CA THR A 116 8.47 -18.93 -14.77
C THR A 116 8.06 -17.74 -15.64
N PRO A 117 7.47 -16.66 -15.09
CA PRO A 117 7.18 -15.45 -15.83
C PRO A 117 8.42 -14.87 -16.50
N ILE A 118 8.23 -14.32 -17.70
CA ILE A 118 9.26 -13.54 -18.37
C ILE A 118 9.36 -12.20 -17.62
N PHE A 119 10.57 -11.81 -17.25
CA PHE A 119 10.87 -10.53 -16.63
C PHE A 119 12.03 -9.84 -17.37
N THR A 120 11.89 -8.54 -17.60
CA THR A 120 12.97 -7.69 -18.12
C THR A 120 12.82 -6.28 -17.56
N ASP A 121 13.94 -5.62 -17.33
CA ASP A 121 14.02 -4.21 -16.95
C ASP A 121 14.96 -3.44 -17.89
N GLY A 122 14.83 -2.12 -17.89
CA GLY A 122 15.71 -1.23 -18.64
C GLY A 122 15.51 0.23 -18.26
N GLU A 123 16.48 1.06 -18.62
CA GLU A 123 16.43 2.50 -18.43
C GLU A 123 16.77 3.21 -19.74
N MET A 124 15.95 4.19 -20.12
CA MET A 124 16.22 5.04 -21.27
C MET A 124 15.81 6.48 -20.94
N GLU A 125 16.71 7.44 -21.21
CA GLU A 125 16.46 8.87 -20.95
C GLU A 125 16.01 9.18 -19.50
N GLY A 126 16.53 8.42 -18.53
CA GLY A 126 16.19 8.57 -17.10
C GLY A 126 14.82 8.00 -16.71
N ILE A 127 14.16 7.27 -17.62
CA ILE A 127 12.91 6.55 -17.37
C ILE A 127 13.24 5.07 -17.21
N THR A 128 13.03 4.54 -16.01
CA THR A 128 13.12 3.10 -15.72
C THR A 128 11.80 2.42 -16.08
N VAL A 129 11.89 1.29 -16.77
CA VAL A 129 10.75 0.45 -17.14
C VAL A 129 11.05 -0.98 -16.71
N GLU A 130 10.11 -1.58 -16.00
CA GLU A 130 10.11 -3.02 -15.69
C GLU A 130 8.89 -3.66 -16.36
N VAL A 131 9.08 -4.85 -16.94
CA VAL A 131 8.02 -5.63 -17.59
C VAL A 131 8.08 -7.06 -17.11
N ALA A 132 6.93 -7.57 -16.65
CA ALA A 132 6.71 -8.99 -16.37
C ALA A 132 5.49 -9.49 -17.14
N MET A 133 5.59 -10.69 -17.73
CA MET A 133 4.49 -11.31 -18.47
C MET A 133 4.54 -12.84 -18.43
N GLN A 134 3.37 -13.46 -18.55
CA GLN A 134 3.24 -14.91 -18.64
C GLN A 134 1.98 -15.27 -19.40
N TYR A 135 2.08 -16.27 -20.28
CA TYR A 135 0.94 -16.76 -21.05
C TYR A 135 0.17 -17.84 -20.29
N THR A 136 -1.14 -17.87 -20.48
CA THR A 136 -2.04 -18.92 -19.97
C THR A 136 -2.77 -19.60 -21.12
N THR A 137 -3.38 -20.75 -20.88
CA THR A 137 -4.20 -21.47 -21.88
C THR A 137 -5.56 -20.80 -22.15
N GLY A 138 -5.93 -19.80 -21.34
CA GLY A 138 -7.18 -19.06 -21.48
C GLY A 138 -7.16 -18.03 -22.62
N TYR A 139 -8.35 -17.58 -23.01
CA TYR A 139 -8.54 -16.56 -24.07
C TYR A 139 -8.62 -15.13 -23.55
N HIS A 140 -8.62 -14.93 -22.23
CA HIS A 140 -8.72 -13.62 -21.61
C HIS A 140 -7.36 -12.96 -21.47
N GLU A 141 -7.25 -11.73 -21.96
CA GLU A 141 -6.09 -10.87 -21.77
C GLU A 141 -6.22 -10.05 -20.48
N THR A 142 -5.12 -9.87 -19.76
CA THR A 142 -5.03 -8.99 -18.60
C THR A 142 -3.74 -8.20 -18.71
N ILE A 143 -3.86 -6.91 -19.02
CA ILE A 143 -2.74 -5.96 -19.05
C ILE A 143 -2.90 -5.01 -17.86
N MET A 144 -1.83 -4.84 -17.10
CA MET A 144 -1.76 -3.89 -15.99
C MET A 144 -0.56 -2.97 -16.20
N SER A 145 -0.78 -1.67 -16.13
CA SER A 145 0.27 -0.65 -16.31
C SER A 145 0.35 0.26 -15.11
N PHE A 146 1.58 0.61 -14.72
CA PHE A 146 1.85 1.45 -13.57
C PHE A 146 2.85 2.54 -13.91
N ALA A 147 2.63 3.73 -13.36
CA ALA A 147 3.58 4.83 -13.38
C ALA A 147 3.80 5.29 -11.93
N ASN A 148 5.03 5.23 -11.44
CA ASN A 148 5.39 5.59 -10.05
C ASN A 148 4.46 4.92 -9.01
N ASN A 149 4.24 3.60 -9.14
CA ASN A 149 3.35 2.76 -8.30
C ASN A 149 1.85 3.07 -8.39
N ILE A 150 1.43 3.97 -9.29
CA ILE A 150 0.04 4.30 -9.54
C ILE A 150 -0.44 3.51 -10.75
N HIS A 151 -1.56 2.79 -10.59
CA HIS A 151 -2.21 2.09 -11.69
C HIS A 151 -2.73 3.11 -12.71
N THR A 152 -2.49 2.85 -13.99
CA THR A 152 -2.86 3.72 -15.13
C THR A 152 -3.98 3.12 -15.97
#